data_AF-A0AA38W1F5-F1
#
_entry.id   AF-A0AA38W1F5-F1
#
_cell.length_a   1.000
_cell.length_b   1.000
_cell.length_c   1.000
_cell.angle_alpha   90.00
_cell.angle_beta   90.00
_cell.angle_gamma   90.00
#
_symmetry.space_group_name_H-M   'P 1'
#
loop_
_entity.id
_entity.type
_entity.pdbx_description
1 polymer ?
#
loop_
_entity_poly.entity_id
_entity_poly.type
_entity_poly.pdbx_seq_one_letter_code
_entity_poly.pdbx_strand_id
1 'polypeptide(L)'
;MMMMNKKTRRFSKIPDEVRAEFKHAVADTPLIVKDNTRKWSKLDENTGVPMMVKEKHELSSMILEYRQECRKDDVLQCHTYVLGKNNDEIAEYDHVDCQHLLQLEVRGGGDSGSGHVILKGRTNWAKIRKLLGQSTLVSS
;
A
#
# COMPACT_ATOMS: atom_id res chain seq x y z
N MET A 1 3.22 11.16 -13.29
CA MET A 1 2.74 10.30 -14.41
C MET A 1 3.87 10.15 -15.42
N MET A 2 3.96 9.02 -16.12
CA MET A 2 4.95 8.77 -17.18
C MET A 2 4.24 8.18 -18.39
N MET A 3 4.73 8.47 -19.60
CA MET A 3 4.26 7.83 -20.82
C MET A 3 5.13 6.62 -21.13
N MET A 4 4.53 5.58 -21.73
CA MET A 4 5.27 4.41 -22.20
C MET A 4 4.99 4.15 -23.67
N ASN A 5 6.06 3.92 -24.43
CA ASN A 5 5.95 3.48 -25.81
C ASN A 5 5.47 2.03 -25.86
N LYS A 6 4.34 1.78 -26.54
CA LYS A 6 3.72 0.44 -26.61
C LYS A 6 4.58 -0.60 -27.32
N LYS A 7 5.40 -0.21 -28.31
CA LYS A 7 6.26 -1.11 -29.09
C LYS A 7 7.55 -1.45 -28.35
N THR A 8 8.21 -0.43 -27.80
CA THR A 8 9.54 -0.61 -27.18
C THR A 8 9.48 -0.90 -25.68
N ARG A 9 8.32 -0.66 -25.03
CA ARG A 9 8.13 -0.82 -23.58
C ARG A 9 9.10 0.04 -22.76
N ARG A 10 9.54 1.16 -23.35
CA ARG A 10 10.40 2.17 -22.72
C ARG A 10 9.60 3.42 -22.41
N PHE A 11 9.99 4.10 -21.34
CA PHE A 11 9.44 5.41 -21.00
C PHE A 11 9.68 6.41 -22.12
N SER A 12 8.68 7.24 -22.39
CA SER A 12 8.74 8.35 -23.32
C SER A 12 8.37 9.66 -22.62
N LYS A 13 8.76 10.79 -23.22
CA LYS A 13 8.34 12.11 -22.75
C LYS A 13 6.81 12.23 -22.86
N ILE A 14 6.22 13.02 -21.96
CA ILE A 14 4.83 13.45 -22.07
C ILE A 14 4.78 14.60 -23.10
N PRO A 15 4.00 14.45 -24.19
CA PRO A 15 3.74 15.55 -25.13
C PRO A 15 3.10 16.74 -24.40
N ASP A 16 3.35 17.96 -24.86
CA ASP A 16 2.92 19.15 -24.12
C ASP A 16 1.40 19.33 -24.11
N GLU A 17 0.72 18.84 -25.15
CA GLU A 17 -0.75 18.79 -25.24
C GLU A 17 -1.33 17.94 -24.11
N VAL A 18 -0.73 16.77 -23.88
CA VAL A 18 -1.13 15.84 -22.81
C VAL A 18 -0.74 16.39 -21.44
N ARG A 19 0.41 17.04 -21.33
CA ARG A 19 0.89 17.62 -20.07
C ARG A 19 -0.05 18.72 -19.55
N ALA A 20 -0.61 19.53 -20.46
CA ALA A 20 -1.53 20.61 -20.11
C ALA A 20 -2.80 20.09 -19.42
N GLU A 21 -3.27 18.89 -19.79
CA GLU A 21 -4.46 18.25 -19.22
C GLU A 21 -4.26 17.81 -17.75
N PHE A 22 -3.03 17.52 -17.33
CA PHE A 22 -2.72 17.01 -15.99
C PHE A 22 -2.15 18.06 -15.03
N LYS A 23 -2.20 19.35 -15.38
CA LYS A 23 -1.61 20.45 -14.58
C LYS A 23 -2.07 20.51 -13.12
N HIS A 24 -3.26 20.00 -12.80
CA HIS A 24 -3.83 20.04 -11.44
C HIS A 24 -3.68 18.73 -10.66
N ALA A 25 -3.10 17.68 -11.25
CA ALA A 25 -3.19 16.31 -10.72
C ALA A 25 -1.92 15.79 -10.02
N VAL A 26 -0.89 16.63 -9.83
CA VAL A 26 0.34 16.21 -9.13
C VAL A 26 0.19 16.52 -7.65
N ALA A 27 -0.17 15.51 -6.85
CA ALA A 27 -0.14 15.63 -5.41
C ALA A 27 1.32 15.75 -4.93
N ASP A 28 1.65 16.85 -4.24
CA ASP A 28 2.96 17.12 -3.62
C ASP A 28 3.17 16.28 -2.34
N THR A 29 2.78 15.02 -2.36
CA THR A 29 2.98 14.12 -1.20
C THR A 29 4.37 13.49 -1.32
N PRO A 30 5.26 13.66 -0.33
CA PRO A 30 6.59 13.06 -0.36
C PRO A 30 6.52 11.55 -0.56
N LEU A 31 7.26 11.07 -1.56
CA LEU A 31 7.40 9.66 -1.91
C LEU A 31 8.15 8.93 -0.79
N ILE A 32 7.41 8.43 0.20
CA ILE A 32 7.80 7.36 1.14
C ILE A 32 9.14 7.64 1.87
N VAL A 33 9.05 8.08 3.13
CA VAL A 33 10.21 8.09 4.06
C VAL A 33 10.92 6.73 4.01
N LYS A 34 12.23 6.80 3.73
CA LYS A 34 13.16 5.68 3.49
C LYS A 34 12.93 4.47 4.41
N ASP A 35 13.10 3.28 3.81
CA ASP A 35 13.10 1.95 4.40
C ASP A 35 13.64 1.92 5.84
N ASN A 36 12.76 1.99 6.83
CA ASN A 36 13.09 1.58 8.20
C ASN A 36 12.90 0.06 8.26
N THR A 37 13.97 -0.67 8.02
CA THR A 37 14.11 -2.14 8.10
C THR A 37 13.96 -2.71 9.52
N ARG A 38 13.35 -1.98 10.46
CA ARG A 38 13.25 -2.42 11.85
C ARG A 38 11.92 -3.13 12.11
N LYS A 39 12.03 -4.46 12.28
CA LYS A 39 11.08 -5.45 12.83
C LYS A 39 9.68 -5.43 12.23
N TRP A 40 9.50 -6.30 11.26
CA TRP A 40 8.25 -6.49 10.54
C TRP A 40 7.66 -7.80 11.06
N SER A 41 6.61 -7.74 11.87
CA SER A 41 5.86 -8.95 12.21
C SER A 41 5.00 -9.31 11.02
N LYS A 42 5.44 -10.31 10.24
CA LYS A 42 4.62 -10.97 9.23
C LYS A 42 3.40 -11.53 9.98
N LEU A 43 2.26 -10.85 9.84
CA LEU A 43 0.99 -11.40 10.28
C LEU A 43 0.58 -12.46 9.25
N ASP A 44 -0.04 -13.49 9.77
CA ASP A 44 -0.36 -14.76 9.16
C ASP A 44 -1.09 -14.68 7.82
N GLU A 45 -1.00 -15.80 7.13
CA GLU A 45 -1.22 -16.07 5.71
C GLU A 45 -2.66 -15.80 5.24
N ASN A 46 -3.02 -14.52 5.14
CA ASN A 46 -4.13 -14.07 4.32
C ASN A 46 -3.63 -12.87 3.51
N THR A 47 -3.82 -12.92 2.19
CA THR A 47 -3.11 -12.16 1.14
C THR A 47 -3.34 -10.62 1.12
N GLY A 48 -3.62 -9.98 2.25
CA GLY A 48 -3.81 -8.53 2.35
C GLY A 48 -3.73 -7.96 3.77
N VAL A 49 -4.31 -6.77 3.96
CA VAL A 49 -4.35 -6.09 5.27
C VAL A 49 -5.05 -6.99 6.31
N PRO A 50 -4.49 -7.16 7.52
CA PRO A 50 -5.09 -7.98 8.57
C PRO A 50 -6.52 -7.57 8.92
N MET A 51 -7.39 -8.54 9.23
CA MET A 51 -8.81 -8.28 9.52
C MET A 51 -9.00 -7.31 10.69
N MET A 52 -8.19 -7.42 11.75
CA MET A 52 -8.24 -6.52 12.91
C MET A 52 -8.06 -5.03 12.55
N VAL A 53 -7.32 -4.71 11.48
CA VAL A 53 -7.18 -3.34 10.97
C VAL A 53 -8.41 -2.96 10.16
N LYS A 54 -8.90 -3.83 9.27
CA LYS A 54 -10.09 -3.57 8.43
C LYS A 54 -11.37 -3.36 9.25
N GLU A 55 -11.50 -4.03 10.38
CA GLU A 55 -12.71 -3.98 11.21
C GLU A 55 -12.79 -2.73 12.10
N LYS A 56 -11.64 -2.19 12.54
CA LYS A 56 -11.57 -1.09 13.51
C LYS A 56 -11.09 0.23 12.90
N HIS A 57 -10.54 0.20 11.68
CA HIS A 57 -9.95 1.35 11.01
C HIS A 57 -10.50 1.50 9.59
N GLU A 58 -10.55 2.75 9.13
CA GLU A 58 -10.86 3.10 7.74
C GLU A 58 -9.59 3.53 7.00
N LEU A 59 -9.53 3.29 5.70
CA LEU A 59 -8.39 3.69 4.87
C LEU A 59 -8.36 5.23 4.77
N SER A 60 -7.32 5.85 5.33
CA SER A 60 -7.12 7.30 5.31
C SER A 60 -6.33 7.75 4.09
N SER A 61 -5.25 7.05 3.74
CA SER A 61 -4.47 7.36 2.54
C SER A 61 -3.77 6.14 1.97
N MET A 62 -3.43 6.21 0.68
CA MET A 62 -2.63 5.19 0.01
C MET A 62 -1.61 5.84 -0.93
N ILE A 63 -0.41 5.26 -0.98
CA ILE A 63 0.66 5.64 -1.89
C ILE A 63 1.16 4.36 -2.58
N LEU A 64 1.18 4.35 -3.90
CA LEU A 64 1.62 3.21 -4.70
C LEU A 64 2.82 3.60 -5.58
N GLU A 65 3.91 2.86 -5.44
CA GLU A 65 5.09 2.93 -6.30
C GLU A 65 5.08 1.74 -7.25
N TYR A 66 4.54 1.97 -8.45
CA TYR A 66 4.53 0.99 -9.52
C TYR A 66 5.91 0.92 -10.21
N ARG A 67 6.48 -0.27 -10.33
CA ARG A 67 7.82 -0.49 -10.90
C ARG A 67 7.80 -1.23 -12.23
N GLN A 68 6.88 -2.16 -12.41
CA GLN A 68 6.88 -3.04 -13.58
C GLN A 68 5.46 -3.54 -13.89
N GLU A 69 5.20 -3.79 -15.18
CA GLU A 69 3.95 -4.45 -15.59
C GLU A 69 4.00 -5.97 -15.46
N CYS A 70 2.88 -6.54 -15.01
CA CYS A 70 2.61 -7.97 -15.05
C CYS A 70 1.92 -8.36 -16.37
N ARG A 71 2.07 -9.63 -16.75
CA ARG A 71 1.44 -10.27 -17.90
C ARG A 71 0.33 -11.21 -17.44
N LYS A 72 -0.46 -11.70 -18.40
CA LYS A 72 -1.60 -12.59 -18.14
C LYS A 72 -1.22 -13.86 -17.38
N ASP A 73 -0.06 -14.44 -17.69
CA ASP A 73 0.39 -15.72 -17.14
C ASP A 73 1.34 -15.56 -15.95
N ASP A 74 1.53 -14.32 -15.48
CA ASP A 74 2.37 -14.04 -14.33
C ASP A 74 1.66 -14.45 -13.04
N VAL A 75 2.37 -15.20 -12.20
CA VAL A 75 1.93 -15.53 -10.85
C VAL A 75 2.58 -14.57 -9.87
N LEU A 76 1.76 -13.95 -9.02
CA LEU A 76 2.19 -12.90 -8.10
C LEU A 76 2.08 -13.35 -6.65
N GLN A 77 3.01 -12.88 -5.83
CA GLN A 77 2.95 -12.99 -4.38
C GLN A 77 2.77 -11.60 -3.77
N CYS A 78 1.84 -11.52 -2.82
CA CYS A 78 1.56 -10.32 -2.04
C CYS A 78 2.09 -10.51 -0.61
N HIS A 79 2.85 -9.53 -0.14
CA HIS A 79 3.30 -9.45 1.24
C HIS A 79 2.80 -8.15 1.86
N THR A 80 2.16 -8.24 3.03
CA THR A 80 1.70 -7.08 3.80
C THR A 80 2.36 -7.08 5.18
N TYR A 81 2.82 -5.92 5.60
CA TYR A 81 3.50 -5.72 6.86
C TYR A 81 2.86 -4.55 7.60
N VAL A 82 2.40 -4.79 8.81
CA VAL A 82 1.85 -3.74 9.67
C VAL A 82 3.00 -3.09 10.43
N LEU A 83 3.09 -1.77 10.38
CA LEU A 83 4.09 -0.99 11.12
C LEU A 83 3.57 -0.71 12.53
N GLY A 84 3.95 -1.55 13.49
CA GLY A 84 3.70 -1.35 14.92
C GLY A 84 4.90 -0.68 15.61
N LYS A 85 4.64 0.23 16.54
CA LYS A 85 5.71 0.86 17.34
C LYS A 85 6.16 0.00 18.53
N ASN A 86 5.28 -0.86 19.09
CA ASN A 86 5.54 -1.69 20.28
C ASN A 86 4.80 -3.05 20.19
N ASN A 87 4.96 -3.90 21.22
CA ASN A 87 4.24 -5.18 21.39
C ASN A 87 2.74 -5.02 21.75
N ASP A 88 2.21 -3.80 21.75
CA ASP A 88 0.82 -3.53 22.10
C ASP A 88 -0.13 -4.03 20.99
N GLU A 89 -1.39 -4.30 21.35
CA GLU A 89 -2.39 -4.75 20.40
C GLU A 89 -2.62 -3.71 19.29
N ILE A 90 -2.36 -4.08 18.02
CA ILE A 90 -2.47 -3.19 16.84
C ILE A 90 -3.83 -2.49 16.76
N ALA A 91 -4.87 -3.17 17.23
CA ALA A 91 -6.24 -2.71 17.27
C ALA A 91 -6.46 -1.40 18.06
N GLU A 92 -5.56 -1.08 19.00
CA GLU A 92 -5.76 0.09 19.86
C GLU A 92 -5.15 1.37 19.32
N TYR A 93 -4.24 1.31 18.35
CA TYR A 93 -3.64 2.49 17.76
C TYR A 93 -4.66 3.36 17.01
N ASP A 94 -4.56 4.67 17.19
CA ASP A 94 -5.37 5.64 16.42
C ASP A 94 -5.06 5.59 14.92
N HIS A 95 -3.82 5.27 14.56
CA HIS A 95 -3.36 5.18 13.17
C HIS A 95 -2.50 3.94 12.98
N VAL A 96 -2.76 3.20 11.90
CA VAL A 96 -2.02 2.00 11.52
C VAL A 96 -1.46 2.19 10.12
N ASP A 97 -0.16 2.03 9.97
CA ASP A 97 0.47 1.99 8.65
C ASP A 97 0.67 0.54 8.21
N CYS A 98 0.32 0.23 6.97
CA CYS A 98 0.69 -1.03 6.33
C CYS A 98 1.60 -0.75 5.12
N GLN A 99 2.62 -1.59 4.96
CA GLN A 99 3.47 -1.64 3.78
C GLN A 99 3.15 -2.91 2.98
N HIS A 100 3.02 -2.74 1.67
CA HIS A 100 2.66 -3.78 0.72
C HIS A 100 3.78 -4.00 -0.28
N LEU A 101 4.07 -5.25 -0.58
CA LEU A 101 5.00 -5.66 -1.63
C LEU A 101 4.32 -6.68 -2.53
N LEU A 102 4.15 -6.31 -3.80
CA LEU A 102 3.69 -7.22 -4.85
C LEU A 102 4.88 -7.57 -5.73
N GLN A 103 5.18 -8.86 -5.83
CA GLN A 103 6.33 -9.39 -6.57
C GLN A 103 5.93 -10.61 -7.39
N LEU A 104 6.68 -10.89 -8.46
CA LEU A 104 6.55 -12.14 -9.20
C LEU A 104 7.00 -13.32 -8.33
N GLU A 105 6.24 -14.42 -8.39
CA GLU A 105 6.62 -15.67 -7.74
C GLU A 105 7.89 -16.24 -8.40
N VAL A 106 8.91 -16.53 -7.60
CA VAL A 106 10.15 -17.13 -8.10
C VAL A 106 9.92 -18.61 -8.35
N ARG A 107 9.83 -19.02 -9.62
CA ARG A 107 9.95 -20.43 -10.00
C ARG A 107 11.40 -20.86 -9.76
N GLY A 108 11.62 -21.71 -8.77
CA GLY A 108 12.95 -22.05 -8.25
C GLY A 108 13.95 -22.53 -9.29
N GLY A 109 15.20 -22.06 -9.15
CA GLY A 109 16.33 -22.43 -9.99
C GLY A 109 17.58 -21.57 -9.76
N GLY A 110 18.16 -21.61 -8.55
CA GLY A 110 19.61 -21.45 -8.37
C GLY A 110 20.29 -20.08 -8.50
N ASP A 111 19.57 -18.95 -8.57
CA ASP A 111 20.21 -17.62 -8.48
C ASP A 111 19.47 -16.71 -7.49
N SER A 112 20.24 -15.91 -6.75
CA SER A 112 19.87 -15.17 -5.53
C SER A 112 19.03 -13.92 -5.81
N GLY A 113 17.97 -14.04 -6.60
CA GLY A 113 17.08 -12.94 -6.95
C GLY A 113 15.81 -12.93 -6.11
N SER A 114 15.69 -11.96 -5.20
CA SER A 114 14.36 -11.48 -4.75
C SER A 114 13.48 -11.31 -6.00
N GLY A 115 12.27 -11.89 -6.00
CA GLY A 115 11.36 -11.81 -7.15
C GLY A 115 11.21 -10.38 -7.68
N HIS A 116 11.03 -10.24 -8.99
CA HIS A 116 10.87 -8.93 -9.63
C HIS A 116 9.69 -8.18 -9.00
N VAL A 117 9.97 -7.00 -8.45
CA VAL A 117 8.97 -6.18 -7.74
C VAL A 117 8.07 -5.48 -8.76
N ILE A 118 6.78 -5.76 -8.69
CA ILE A 118 5.74 -5.13 -9.51
C ILE A 118 5.32 -3.80 -8.88
N LEU A 119 5.05 -3.81 -7.58
CA LEU A 119 4.53 -2.65 -6.86
C LEU A 119 4.99 -2.67 -5.40
N LYS A 120 5.34 -1.49 -4.88
CA LYS A 120 5.40 -1.22 -3.44
C LYS A 120 4.24 -0.30 -3.08
N GLY A 121 3.52 -0.61 -2.02
CA GLY A 121 2.41 0.20 -1.54
C GLY A 121 2.61 0.59 -0.09
N ARG A 122 2.07 1.74 0.31
CA ARG A 122 1.82 2.08 1.71
C ARG A 122 0.38 2.53 1.86
N THR A 123 -0.29 2.04 2.89
CA THR A 123 -1.62 2.50 3.28
C THR A 123 -1.60 2.95 4.72
N ASN A 124 -2.21 4.10 4.99
CA ASN A 124 -2.45 4.59 6.33
C ASN A 124 -3.94 4.40 6.66
N TRP A 125 -4.22 3.88 7.85
CA TRP A 125 -5.56 3.55 8.33
C TRP A 125 -5.84 4.32 9.61
N ALA A 126 -6.98 5.02 9.69
CA ALA A 126 -7.39 5.80 10.86
C ALA A 126 -8.49 5.06 11.64
N LYS A 127 -8.41 5.07 12.99
CA LYS A 127 -9.38 4.38 13.85
C LYS A 127 -10.76 4.99 13.68
N ILE A 128 -11.75 4.14 13.44
CA ILE A 128 -13.14 4.56 13.30
C ILE A 128 -13.61 5.07 14.67
N ARG A 129 -13.80 6.38 14.78
CA ARG A 129 -14.42 6.97 15.97
C ARG A 129 -15.92 6.79 15.84
N LYS A 130 -16.48 5.79 16.54
CA LYS A 130 -17.94 5.76 16.74
C LYS A 130 -18.30 7.05 17.47
N LEU A 131 -19.07 7.93 16.83
CA LEU A 131 -19.73 9.02 17.54
C LEU A 131 -20.57 8.37 18.63
N LEU A 132 -20.21 8.61 19.89
CA LEU A 132 -21.06 8.33 21.04
C LEU A 132 -22.29 9.24 20.92
N GLY A 133 -23.27 8.77 20.17
CA GLY A 133 -24.57 9.41 19.98
C GLY A 133 -25.64 8.71 20.79
N GLN A 134 -25.86 9.24 22.01
CA GLN A 134 -27.16 9.40 22.65
C GLN A 134 -28.13 8.20 22.66
N SER A 135 -28.24 7.54 23.82
CA SER A 135 -29.56 7.17 24.34
C SER A 135 -29.76 7.91 25.68
N THR A 136 -30.88 8.60 25.72
CA THR A 136 -31.35 9.61 26.65
C THR A 136 -31.42 9.17 28.12
N LEU A 137 -30.86 9.97 29.00
CA LEU A 137 -31.41 10.19 30.34
C LEU A 137 -32.68 11.05 30.21
N VAL A 138 -33.87 10.47 30.37
CA VAL A 138 -35.13 11.12 30.79
C VAL A 138 -35.96 10.03 31.49
N SER A 139 -35.72 9.81 32.79
CA SER A 139 -36.46 10.30 33.96
C SER A 139 -37.76 9.54 34.29
N SER A 140 -37.76 8.99 35.51
CA SER A 140 -38.84 8.86 36.51
C SER A 140 -40.25 8.41 36.09
#